data_AF-A0A381WA53-F1
#
_entry.id   AF-A0A381WA53-F1
#
_cell.length_a   1.000
_cell.length_b   1.000
_cell.length_c   1.000
_cell.angle_alpha   90.00
_cell.angle_beta   90.00
_cell.angle_gamma   90.00
#
_symmetry.space_group_name_H-M   'P 1'
#
loop_
_entity.id
_entity.type
_entity.pdbx_description
1 polymer ?
#
loop_
_entity_poly.entity_id
_entity_poly.type
_entity_poly.pdbx_seq_one_letter_code
_entity_poly.pdbx_strand_id
1 'polypeptide(L)'
;MPNWAESDITIKGDRKALDHIEEIKFDFNKIIPQPEGLRLDCDSDVCAMCKQPYLKELYKKNGTLRGPHDYYCEDCGVGDNIGGRLHSDNIDDSGLKDNEKKLATQWQKEYGTASWYDWNCNHWGTKWNIRIDEVEFDRVDANTLQVKFDTAWSPPVPIFEKLARDLKVAIDVHVGGEVDDEYDLEYGDSK
;
A
#
# COMPACT_ATOMS: atom_id res chain seq x y z
N MET A 1 17.79 4.65 3.93
CA MET A 1 16.90 3.49 3.69
C MET A 1 17.00 3.17 2.21
N PRO A 2 17.14 1.89 1.83
CA PRO A 2 17.10 1.50 0.41
C PRO A 2 15.80 2.00 -0.23
N ASN A 3 15.81 2.27 -1.54
CA ASN A 3 14.59 2.75 -2.21
C ASN A 3 13.55 1.65 -2.35
N TRP A 4 13.98 0.39 -2.40
CA TRP A 4 13.16 -0.80 -2.52
C TRP A 4 13.75 -1.96 -1.71
N ALA A 5 12.92 -2.94 -1.38
CA ALA A 5 13.30 -4.19 -0.71
C ALA A 5 12.73 -5.38 -1.49
N GLU A 6 13.58 -6.36 -1.78
CA GLU A 6 13.19 -7.62 -2.41
C GLU A 6 12.60 -8.55 -1.35
N SER A 7 11.55 -9.30 -1.69
CA SER A 7 11.04 -10.38 -0.85
C SER A 7 10.92 -11.66 -1.68
N ASP A 8 11.78 -12.65 -1.38
CA ASP A 8 11.66 -14.02 -1.87
C ASP A 8 11.07 -14.88 -0.74
N ILE A 9 9.81 -15.30 -0.90
CA ILE A 9 9.06 -15.93 0.17
C ILE A 9 8.64 -17.36 -0.18
N THR A 10 8.75 -18.25 0.81
CA THR A 10 8.22 -19.61 0.76
C THR A 10 7.07 -19.74 1.76
N ILE A 11 5.89 -20.10 1.27
CA ILE A 11 4.67 -20.26 2.05
C ILE A 11 4.27 -21.74 2.07
N LYS A 12 4.14 -22.31 3.26
CA LYS A 12 3.71 -23.70 3.49
C LYS A 12 2.35 -23.74 4.17
N GLY A 13 1.41 -24.53 3.64
CA GLY A 13 0.09 -24.69 4.24
C GLY A 13 -0.86 -25.51 3.40
N ASP A 14 -2.15 -25.50 3.76
CA ASP A 14 -3.18 -26.23 3.02
C ASP A 14 -3.39 -25.64 1.61
N ARG A 15 -3.61 -26.50 0.61
CA ARG A 15 -3.89 -26.09 -0.78
C ARG A 15 -4.91 -24.95 -0.90
N LYS A 16 -6.00 -25.00 -0.15
CA LYS A 16 -7.04 -23.97 -0.17
C LYS A 16 -6.53 -22.59 0.26
N ALA A 17 -5.64 -22.56 1.25
CA ALA A 17 -5.02 -21.31 1.69
C ALA A 17 -4.11 -20.77 0.59
N LEU A 18 -3.32 -21.63 -0.04
CA LEU A 18 -2.41 -21.21 -1.11
C LEU A 18 -3.14 -20.80 -2.40
N ASP A 19 -4.25 -21.45 -2.73
CA ASP A 19 -5.13 -21.07 -3.85
C ASP A 19 -5.72 -19.66 -3.60
N HIS A 20 -6.11 -19.37 -2.35
CA HIS A 20 -6.63 -18.06 -1.97
C HIS A 20 -5.57 -16.96 -2.07
N ILE A 21 -4.32 -17.24 -1.68
CA ILE A 21 -3.21 -16.27 -1.78
C ILE A 21 -2.95 -15.88 -3.25
N GLU A 22 -2.97 -16.86 -4.17
CA GLU A 22 -2.85 -16.59 -5.61
C GLU A 22 -4.05 -15.79 -6.15
N GLU A 23 -5.28 -16.11 -5.72
CA GLU A 23 -6.50 -15.41 -6.15
C GLU A 23 -6.46 -13.92 -5.76
N ILE A 24 -6.04 -13.61 -4.54
CA ILE A 24 -5.88 -12.22 -4.09
C ILE A 24 -4.64 -11.55 -4.69
N LYS A 25 -3.72 -12.32 -5.28
CA LYS A 25 -2.46 -11.87 -5.90
C LYS A 25 -1.54 -11.13 -4.94
N PHE A 26 -1.56 -11.53 -3.67
CA PHE A 26 -0.81 -10.87 -2.59
C PHE A 26 -1.12 -9.36 -2.42
N ASP A 27 -2.24 -8.89 -2.97
CA ASP A 27 -2.67 -7.49 -2.91
C ASP A 27 -2.90 -7.04 -1.45
N PHE A 28 -2.10 -6.09 -0.97
CA PHE A 28 -2.17 -5.64 0.42
C PHE A 28 -3.54 -5.09 0.77
N ASN A 29 -4.25 -4.46 -0.15
CA ASN A 29 -5.60 -3.94 0.09
C ASN A 29 -6.65 -5.06 0.23
N LYS A 30 -6.41 -6.26 -0.32
CA LYS A 30 -7.29 -7.42 -0.08
C LYS A 30 -6.99 -8.11 1.24
N ILE A 31 -5.78 -7.92 1.78
CA ILE A 31 -5.34 -8.51 3.05
C ILE A 31 -5.66 -7.56 4.21
N ILE A 32 -5.08 -6.36 4.20
CA ILE A 32 -5.33 -5.26 5.13
C ILE A 32 -5.87 -4.06 4.34
N PRO A 33 -7.20 -3.92 4.22
CA PRO A 33 -7.79 -2.89 3.37
C PRO A 33 -7.55 -1.48 3.91
N GLN A 34 -7.04 -0.61 3.04
CA GLN A 34 -6.98 0.82 3.34
C GLN A 34 -8.39 1.42 3.39
N PRO A 35 -8.69 2.30 4.37
CA PRO A 35 -9.96 3.03 4.41
C PRO A 35 -10.23 3.77 3.10
N GLU A 36 -11.49 3.77 2.64
CA GLU A 36 -11.86 4.31 1.32
C GLU A 36 -11.35 5.74 1.12
N GLY A 37 -11.52 6.64 2.11
CA GLY A 37 -11.09 8.03 1.99
C GLY A 37 -9.59 8.18 1.71
N LEU A 38 -8.75 7.42 2.43
CA LEU A 38 -7.31 7.40 2.23
C LEU A 38 -6.93 6.74 0.90
N ARG A 39 -7.66 5.70 0.50
CA ARG A 39 -7.44 5.00 -0.77
C ARG A 39 -7.73 5.87 -1.98
N LEU A 40 -8.83 6.61 -1.97
CA LEU A 40 -9.15 7.53 -3.07
C LEU A 40 -8.08 8.63 -3.21
N ASP A 41 -7.55 9.13 -2.09
CA ASP A 41 -6.46 10.10 -2.09
C ASP A 41 -5.12 9.50 -2.56
N CYS A 42 -4.81 8.28 -2.13
CA CYS A 42 -3.62 7.52 -2.50
C CYS A 42 -3.60 7.20 -4.01
N ASP A 43 -4.70 6.67 -4.54
CA ASP A 43 -4.85 6.29 -5.95
C ASP A 43 -4.94 7.53 -6.85
N SER A 44 -5.49 8.63 -6.33
CA SER A 44 -5.68 9.91 -7.03
C SER A 44 -6.47 9.81 -8.36
N ASP A 45 -7.25 8.75 -8.56
CA ASP A 45 -8.14 8.58 -9.73
C ASP A 45 -9.41 9.45 -9.64
N VAL A 46 -9.86 9.75 -8.42
CA VAL A 46 -11.03 10.59 -8.13
C VAL A 46 -10.76 11.50 -6.94
N CYS A 47 -11.52 12.58 -6.80
CA CYS A 47 -11.39 13.48 -5.66
C CYS A 47 -11.77 12.77 -4.36
N ALA A 48 -10.87 12.77 -3.37
CA ALA A 48 -11.09 12.15 -2.07
C ALA A 48 -12.26 12.76 -1.27
N MET A 49 -12.69 13.98 -1.60
CA MET A 49 -13.82 14.65 -0.95
C MET A 49 -15.16 14.44 -1.68
N CYS A 50 -15.25 14.77 -2.96
CA CYS A 50 -16.53 14.77 -3.70
C CYS A 50 -16.69 13.59 -4.66
N LYS A 51 -15.69 12.70 -4.75
CA LYS A 51 -15.65 11.52 -5.63
C LYS A 51 -15.81 11.81 -7.13
N GLN A 52 -15.73 13.08 -7.53
CA GLN A 52 -15.66 13.46 -8.94
C GLN A 52 -14.34 12.97 -9.53
N PRO A 53 -14.33 12.45 -10.77
CA PRO A 53 -13.12 11.91 -11.38
C PRO A 53 -12.03 12.98 -11.53
N TYR A 54 -10.80 12.66 -11.12
CA TYR A 54 -9.62 13.46 -11.46
C TYR A 54 -9.25 13.07 -12.89
N LEU A 55 -9.65 13.91 -13.84
CA LEU A 55 -9.67 13.53 -15.25
C LEU A 55 -8.23 13.29 -15.78
N LYS A 56 -7.84 12.03 -15.93
CA LYS A 56 -6.88 11.55 -16.96
C LYS A 56 -7.23 12.09 -18.38
N GLU A 57 -8.40 12.71 -18.56
CA GLU A 57 -8.81 13.47 -19.75
C GLU A 57 -8.40 14.98 -19.73
N LEU A 58 -8.42 15.66 -18.57
CA LEU A 58 -7.82 17.00 -18.43
C LEU A 58 -6.31 16.94 -18.69
N TYR A 59 -5.68 15.84 -18.25
CA TYR A 59 -4.30 15.48 -18.52
C TYR A 59 -3.96 15.45 -20.02
N LYS A 60 -4.80 14.82 -20.86
CA LYS A 60 -4.61 14.76 -22.31
C LYS A 60 -4.83 16.12 -23.01
N LYS A 61 -5.67 16.98 -22.42
CA LYS A 61 -6.10 18.26 -23.04
C LYS A 61 -5.06 19.37 -22.90
N ASN A 62 -4.28 19.38 -21.81
CA ASN A 62 -3.35 20.46 -21.48
C ASN A 62 -1.86 20.12 -21.67
N GLY A 63 -1.53 18.89 -22.12
CA GLY A 63 -0.26 18.56 -22.78
C GLY A 63 1.04 18.67 -21.96
N THR A 64 0.98 19.09 -20.70
CA THR A 64 2.14 19.10 -19.80
C THR A 64 1.75 18.50 -18.47
N LEU A 65 2.41 17.40 -18.11
CA LEU A 65 2.63 17.03 -16.71
C LEU A 65 3.25 18.24 -16.01
N ARG A 66 2.45 19.14 -15.43
CA ARG A 66 2.97 20.15 -14.50
C ARG A 66 3.21 19.45 -13.17
N GLY A 67 4.29 18.66 -13.13
CA GLY A 67 4.72 17.92 -11.95
C GLY A 67 3.70 16.91 -11.40
N PRO A 68 4.14 16.05 -10.48
CA PRO A 68 3.22 15.32 -9.62
C PRO A 68 2.70 16.28 -8.53
N HIS A 69 1.39 16.31 -8.27
CA HIS A 69 0.74 16.97 -7.10
C HIS A 69 0.22 18.42 -7.21
N ASP A 70 -0.06 18.95 -8.41
CA ASP A 70 -0.60 20.32 -8.59
C ASP A 70 -2.07 20.38 -9.07
N TYR A 71 -2.81 19.27 -9.01
CA TYR A 71 -4.19 19.25 -9.50
C TYR A 71 -5.18 19.49 -8.37
N TYR A 72 -6.18 20.31 -8.65
CA TYR A 72 -7.29 20.60 -7.73
C TYR A 72 -8.60 20.25 -8.39
N CYS A 73 -9.51 19.65 -7.61
CA CYS A 73 -10.88 19.44 -8.02
C CYS A 73 -11.55 20.81 -8.19
N GLU A 74 -12.12 21.08 -9.37
CA GLU A 74 -12.80 22.36 -9.66
C GLU A 74 -14.04 22.56 -8.77
N ASP A 75 -14.71 21.48 -8.39
CA ASP A 75 -15.97 21.54 -7.63
C ASP A 75 -15.76 21.86 -6.14
N CYS A 76 -14.71 21.31 -5.53
CA CYS A 76 -14.49 21.44 -4.09
C CYS A 76 -13.13 22.04 -3.70
N GLY A 77 -12.25 22.31 -4.66
CA GLY A 77 -10.94 22.93 -4.47
C GLY A 77 -9.90 22.07 -3.73
N VAL A 78 -10.22 20.80 -3.46
CA VAL A 78 -9.33 19.84 -2.79
C VAL A 78 -8.30 19.38 -3.80
N GLY A 79 -7.02 19.34 -3.42
CA GLY A 79 -5.92 18.84 -4.25
C GLY A 79 -5.79 17.33 -4.22
N ASP A 80 -5.03 16.78 -5.16
CA ASP A 80 -4.63 15.38 -5.14
C ASP A 80 -3.57 15.12 -4.05
N ASN A 81 -3.35 13.84 -3.76
CA ASN A 81 -2.30 13.34 -2.89
C ASN A 81 -2.14 14.15 -1.57
N ILE A 82 -3.24 14.41 -0.86
CA ILE A 82 -3.23 15.16 0.40
C ILE A 82 -2.29 14.47 1.40
N GLY A 83 -2.41 13.16 1.53
CA GLY A 83 -1.62 12.37 2.46
C GLY A 83 -0.11 12.43 2.17
N GLY A 84 0.28 12.39 0.90
CA GLY A 84 1.69 12.53 0.51
C GLY A 84 2.24 13.95 0.68
N ARG A 85 1.38 14.98 0.75
CA ARG A 85 1.80 16.36 1.07
C ARG A 85 1.91 16.64 2.57
N LEU A 86 1.26 15.84 3.42
CA LEU A 86 1.17 16.07 4.86
C LEU A 86 2.37 15.48 5.65
N HIS A 87 2.87 14.31 5.26
CA HIS A 87 4.16 13.74 5.68
C HIS A 87 4.57 13.76 7.18
N SER A 88 3.63 13.83 8.15
CA SER A 88 3.91 13.70 9.61
C SER A 88 2.69 13.84 10.53
N ASP A 89 1.46 13.67 10.02
CA ASP A 89 0.20 13.98 10.73
C ASP A 89 0.08 15.42 11.31
N ASN A 90 1.03 16.33 11.08
CA ASN A 90 0.95 17.72 11.53
C ASN A 90 0.08 18.55 10.59
N ILE A 91 -1.24 18.46 10.78
CA ILE A 91 -2.24 19.11 9.91
C ILE A 91 -2.15 20.64 9.99
N ASP A 92 -1.90 21.21 11.16
CA ASP A 92 -2.00 22.66 11.37
C ASP A 92 -0.87 23.43 10.68
N ASP A 93 0.36 22.89 10.72
CA ASP A 93 1.54 23.45 10.05
C ASP A 93 1.77 22.85 8.65
N SER A 94 0.73 22.22 8.09
CA SER A 94 0.78 21.73 6.71
C SER A 94 0.49 22.84 5.71
N GLY A 95 1.10 22.74 4.53
CA GLY A 95 0.76 23.55 3.35
C GLY A 95 -0.62 23.21 2.74
N LEU A 96 -1.46 22.45 3.44
CA LEU A 96 -2.80 22.07 3.01
C LEU A 96 -3.78 23.25 3.08
N LYS A 97 -4.78 23.23 2.21
CA LYS A 97 -5.92 24.17 2.23
C LYS A 97 -6.94 23.78 3.31
N ASP A 98 -7.82 24.70 3.70
CA ASP A 98 -8.79 24.47 4.78
C ASP A 98 -9.70 23.24 4.59
N ASN A 99 -10.13 22.98 3.36
CA ASN A 99 -10.92 21.81 2.98
C ASN A 99 -10.11 20.49 3.09
N GLU A 100 -8.83 20.53 2.72
CA GLU A 100 -7.90 19.40 2.86
C GLU A 100 -7.58 19.14 4.33
N LYS A 101 -7.35 20.19 5.13
CA LYS A 101 -7.15 20.07 6.60
C LYS A 101 -8.36 19.45 7.26
N LYS A 102 -9.59 19.87 6.91
CA LYS A 102 -10.82 19.24 7.41
C LYS A 102 -10.88 17.75 7.12
N LEU A 103 -10.51 17.35 5.90
CA LEU A 103 -10.52 15.95 5.50
C LEU A 103 -9.42 15.14 6.23
N ALA A 104 -8.21 15.69 6.34
CA ALA A 104 -7.11 15.09 7.09
C ALA A 104 -7.44 14.93 8.59
N THR A 105 -8.07 15.94 9.21
CA THR A 105 -8.53 15.85 10.61
C THR A 105 -9.62 14.80 10.78
N GLN A 106 -10.52 14.68 9.79
CA GLN A 106 -11.53 13.62 9.80
C GLN A 106 -10.88 12.23 9.73
N TRP A 107 -9.92 12.04 8.82
CA TRP A 107 -9.17 10.78 8.71
C TRP A 107 -8.40 10.46 9.99
N GLN A 108 -7.73 11.43 10.59
CA GLN A 108 -7.01 11.22 11.85
C GLN A 108 -7.94 10.72 12.95
N LYS A 109 -9.15 11.28 13.02
CA LYS A 109 -10.16 10.89 14.00
C LYS A 109 -10.76 9.50 13.71
N GLU A 110 -11.01 9.17 12.45
CA GLU A 110 -11.72 7.94 12.06
C GLU A 110 -10.79 6.73 11.88
N TYR A 111 -9.58 6.97 11.36
CA TYR A 111 -8.63 5.93 10.93
C TYR A 111 -7.34 5.93 11.76
N GLY A 112 -7.16 6.92 12.64
CA GLY A 112 -5.98 7.07 13.49
C GLY A 112 -4.80 7.78 12.83
N THR A 113 -4.88 8.08 11.52
CA THR A 113 -3.85 8.79 10.75
C THR A 113 -4.49 9.83 9.84
N ALA A 114 -3.79 10.93 9.59
CA ALA A 114 -4.26 12.02 8.75
C ALA A 114 -3.82 11.85 7.28
N SER A 115 -3.01 10.83 6.98
CA SER A 115 -2.48 10.57 5.65
C SER A 115 -2.56 9.09 5.28
N TRP A 116 -2.69 8.81 3.98
CA TRP A 116 -2.56 7.45 3.45
C TRP A 116 -1.14 6.92 3.63
N TYR A 117 -0.16 7.83 3.66
CA TYR A 117 1.26 7.52 3.81
C TYR A 117 1.53 6.89 5.17
N ASP A 118 1.13 7.59 6.24
CA ASP A 118 1.33 7.14 7.61
C ASP A 118 0.49 5.91 7.87
N TRP A 119 -0.73 5.85 7.30
CA TRP A 119 -1.56 4.66 7.38
C TRP A 119 -0.87 3.44 6.78
N ASN A 120 -0.34 3.54 5.55
CA ASN A 120 0.35 2.43 4.87
C ASN A 120 1.59 1.99 5.64
N CYS A 121 2.41 2.93 6.11
CA CYS A 121 3.59 2.61 6.90
C CYS A 121 3.20 1.86 8.19
N ASN A 122 2.13 2.31 8.87
CA ASN A 122 1.69 1.72 10.14
C ASN A 122 1.00 0.36 9.96
N HIS A 123 0.34 0.10 8.82
CA HIS A 123 -0.51 -1.08 8.64
C HIS A 123 0.04 -2.11 7.65
N TRP A 124 0.91 -1.69 6.71
CA TRP A 124 1.58 -2.57 5.76
C TRP A 124 3.08 -2.63 5.99
N GLY A 125 3.67 -1.72 6.78
CA GLY A 125 5.12 -1.67 7.00
C GLY A 125 5.92 -1.11 5.83
N THR A 126 5.26 -0.62 4.78
CA THR A 126 5.85 -0.05 3.56
C THR A 126 4.94 1.04 2.97
N LYS A 127 5.48 1.90 2.11
CA LYS A 127 4.75 3.05 1.54
C LYS A 127 3.60 2.66 0.62
N TRP A 128 3.86 1.70 -0.25
CA TRP A 128 3.00 1.39 -1.38
C TRP A 128 2.57 -0.07 -1.33
N ASN A 129 1.38 -0.32 -1.88
CA ASN A 129 1.03 -1.67 -2.27
C ASN A 129 2.03 -2.16 -3.34
N ILE A 130 2.19 -3.47 -3.44
CA ILE A 130 2.99 -4.08 -4.50
C ILE A 130 2.38 -3.80 -5.87
N ARG A 131 3.24 -3.84 -6.88
CA ARG A 131 2.81 -3.86 -8.27
C ARG A 131 2.29 -5.26 -8.58
N ILE A 132 0.97 -5.41 -8.53
CA ILE A 132 0.27 -6.70 -8.63
C ILE A 132 0.64 -7.47 -9.91
N ASP A 133 1.01 -6.76 -10.97
CA ASP A 133 1.45 -7.29 -12.26
C ASP A 133 2.92 -7.74 -12.30
N GLU A 134 3.72 -7.38 -11.29
CA GLU A 134 5.14 -7.75 -11.16
C GLU A 134 5.36 -8.84 -10.09
N VAL A 135 4.29 -9.37 -9.48
CA VAL A 135 4.38 -10.47 -8.50
C VAL A 135 4.54 -11.80 -9.22
N GLU A 136 5.61 -12.53 -8.88
CA GLU A 136 5.85 -13.87 -9.39
C GLU A 136 5.34 -14.92 -8.41
N PHE A 137 4.62 -15.92 -8.92
CA PHE A 137 4.13 -17.07 -8.14
C PHE A 137 4.65 -18.36 -8.76
N ASP A 138 5.21 -19.24 -7.94
CA ASP A 138 5.60 -20.59 -8.34
C ASP A 138 5.04 -21.64 -7.37
N ARG A 139 4.15 -22.50 -7.88
CA ARG A 139 3.52 -23.58 -7.12
C ARG A 139 4.44 -24.80 -7.15
N VAL A 140 5.27 -24.94 -6.12
CA VAL A 140 6.20 -26.08 -5.98
C VAL A 140 5.44 -27.40 -5.85
N ASP A 141 4.42 -27.44 -4.98
CA ASP A 141 3.52 -28.58 -4.82
C ASP A 141 2.16 -28.15 -4.21
N ALA A 142 1.31 -29.11 -3.82
CA ALA A 142 -0.03 -28.82 -3.29
C ALA A 142 -0.02 -28.05 -1.95
N ASN A 143 1.11 -28.02 -1.24
CA ASN A 143 1.25 -27.47 0.10
C ASN A 143 2.39 -26.44 0.22
N THR A 144 3.05 -26.10 -0.89
CA THR A 144 4.16 -25.14 -0.92
C THR A 144 4.01 -24.17 -2.10
N LEU A 145 4.10 -22.88 -1.80
CA LEU A 145 4.08 -21.76 -2.76
C LEU A 145 5.32 -20.90 -2.58
N GLN A 146 6.00 -20.55 -3.67
CA GLN A 146 7.01 -19.51 -3.69
C GLN A 146 6.43 -18.24 -4.30
N VAL A 147 6.75 -17.09 -3.74
CA VAL A 147 6.32 -15.79 -4.24
C VAL A 147 7.50 -14.81 -4.23
N LYS A 148 7.65 -14.01 -5.28
CA LYS A 148 8.66 -12.95 -5.34
C LYS A 148 8.02 -11.62 -5.71
N PHE A 149 8.42 -10.56 -5.02
CA PHE A 149 7.99 -9.18 -5.31
C PHE A 149 8.90 -8.16 -4.61
N ASP A 150 8.78 -6.90 -5.06
CA ASP A 150 9.45 -5.76 -4.45
C ASP A 150 8.48 -4.83 -3.74
N THR A 151 8.92 -4.26 -2.61
CA THR A 151 8.21 -3.19 -1.90
C THR A 151 9.06 -1.94 -1.78
N ALA A 152 8.42 -0.81 -1.45
CA ALA A 152 9.15 0.41 -1.13
C ALA A 152 9.83 0.29 0.24
N TRP A 153 11.13 0.54 0.32
CA TRP A 153 11.95 0.69 1.54
C TRP A 153 12.14 -0.51 2.46
N SER A 154 11.11 -1.34 2.65
CA SER A 154 11.08 -2.38 3.67
C SER A 154 10.09 -3.48 3.31
N PRO A 155 10.32 -4.72 3.78
CA PRO A 155 9.38 -5.82 3.61
C PRO A 155 8.05 -5.53 4.34
N PRO A 156 6.91 -6.03 3.83
CA PRO A 156 5.59 -5.72 4.35
C PRO A 156 5.22 -6.60 5.56
N VAL A 157 5.98 -6.50 6.65
CA VAL A 157 5.86 -7.40 7.83
C VAL A 157 4.42 -7.63 8.32
N PRO A 158 3.57 -6.60 8.53
CA PRO A 158 2.18 -6.81 8.94
C PRO A 158 1.34 -7.68 7.99
N ILE A 159 1.66 -7.67 6.69
CA ILE A 159 0.98 -8.49 5.68
C ILE A 159 1.32 -9.97 5.90
N PHE A 160 2.61 -10.28 6.10
CA PHE A 160 3.06 -11.64 6.40
C PHE A 160 2.41 -12.18 7.68
N GLU A 161 2.47 -11.40 8.76
CA GLU A 161 1.87 -11.77 10.05
C GLU A 161 0.38 -12.08 9.92
N LYS A 162 -0.36 -11.26 9.16
CA LYS A 162 -1.80 -11.46 8.98
C LYS A 162 -2.13 -12.67 8.13
N LEU A 163 -1.42 -12.90 7.02
CA LEU A 163 -1.59 -14.10 6.21
C LEU A 163 -1.29 -15.36 7.02
N ALA A 164 -0.16 -15.39 7.72
CA ALA A 164 0.24 -16.52 8.56
C ALA A 164 -0.82 -16.84 9.61
N ARG A 165 -1.33 -15.83 10.32
CA ARG A 165 -2.37 -15.99 11.35
C ARG A 165 -3.72 -16.43 10.78
N ASP A 166 -4.22 -15.72 9.78
CA ASP A 166 -5.61 -15.86 9.33
C ASP A 166 -5.80 -17.11 8.46
N LEU A 167 -4.78 -17.45 7.65
CA LEU A 167 -4.79 -18.62 6.77
C LEU A 167 -4.08 -19.84 7.38
N LYS A 168 -3.45 -19.68 8.55
CA LYS A 168 -2.71 -20.74 9.27
C LYS A 168 -1.62 -21.36 8.40
N VAL A 169 -0.82 -20.51 7.76
CA VAL A 169 0.33 -20.90 6.94
C VAL A 169 1.63 -20.53 7.65
N ALA A 170 2.70 -21.26 7.35
CA ALA A 170 4.06 -20.86 7.70
C ALA A 170 4.67 -20.08 6.53
N ILE A 171 5.38 -19.00 6.82
CA ILE A 171 6.01 -18.13 5.81
C ILE A 171 7.47 -17.94 6.20
N ASP A 172 8.35 -18.41 5.32
CA ASP A 172 9.80 -18.16 5.35
C ASP A 172 10.08 -17.04 4.35
N VAL A 173 10.72 -15.94 4.77
CA VAL A 173 10.97 -14.75 3.92
C VAL A 173 12.46 -14.50 3.91
N HIS A 174 13.06 -14.49 2.72
CA HIS A 174 14.38 -13.92 2.49
C HIS A 174 14.23 -12.49 1.97
N VAL A 175 14.81 -11.53 2.69
CA VAL A 175 14.74 -10.12 2.34
C VAL A 175 16.09 -9.67 1.79
N GLY A 176 16.06 -9.11 0.59
CA GLY A 176 17.20 -8.46 -0.06
C GLY A 176 16.94 -6.97 -0.30
N GLY A 177 17.89 -6.25 -0.88
CA GLY A 177 17.69 -4.85 -1.24
C GLY A 177 18.87 -4.18 -1.93
N GLU A 178 18.74 -2.87 -2.17
CA GLU A 178 19.72 -2.03 -2.88
C GLU A 178 21.06 -1.87 -2.12
N VAL A 179 21.07 -2.16 -0.82
CA VAL A 179 22.26 -2.25 0.04
C VAL A 179 22.33 -3.69 0.55
N ASP A 180 23.55 -4.26 0.62
CA ASP A 180 23.90 -5.67 0.95
C ASP A 180 23.41 -6.19 2.34
N ASP A 181 22.33 -5.64 2.89
CA ASP A 181 21.70 -6.07 4.13
C ASP A 181 20.65 -7.14 3.81
N GLU A 182 21.10 -8.38 3.65
CA GLU A 182 20.24 -9.57 3.51
C GLU A 182 19.91 -10.18 4.89
N TYR A 183 18.65 -10.58 5.09
CA TYR A 183 18.21 -11.23 6.32
C TYR A 183 16.95 -12.06 6.11
N ASP A 184 16.74 -13.03 7.01
CA ASP A 184 15.60 -13.94 6.98
C ASP A 184 14.57 -13.60 8.07
N LEU A 185 13.29 -13.80 7.76
CA LEU A 185 12.16 -13.67 8.69
C LEU A 185 11.28 -14.92 8.60
N GLU A 186 10.71 -15.34 9.73
CA GLU A 186 9.82 -16.50 9.81
C GLU A 186 8.51 -16.13 10.51
N TYR A 187 7.37 -16.56 9.95
CA TYR A 187 6.04 -16.26 10.47
C TYR A 187 5.13 -17.48 10.48
N GLY A 188 4.45 -17.71 11.62
CA GLY A 188 3.53 -18.84 11.79
C GLY A 188 4.25 -20.18 12.02
N ASP A 189 3.50 -21.17 12.51
CA ASP A 189 4.00 -22.52 12.72
C ASP A 189 3.27 -23.48 11.76
N SER A 190 4.02 -24.28 10.99
CA SER A 190 3.43 -25.36 10.21
C SER A 190 2.88 -26.43 11.16
N LYS A 191 1.57 -26.65 11.17
CA LYS A 191 0.92 -27.77 11.88
C LYS A 191 0.67 -28.95 10.96
#